data_AF-A0A1J5WIV3-F1
#
_entry.id   AF-A0A1J5WIV3-F1
#
_cell.length_a   1.000
_cell.length_b   1.000
_cell.length_c   1.000
_cell.angle_alpha   90.00
_cell.angle_beta   90.00
_cell.angle_gamma   90.00
#
_symmetry.space_group_name_H-M   'P 1'
#
loop_
_entity.id
_entity.type
_entity.pdbx_description
1 polymer ?
#
loop_
_entity_poly.entity_id
_entity_poly.type
_entity_poly.pdbx_seq_one_letter_code
_entity_poly.pdbx_strand_id
1 'polypeptide(L)'
;MGTTLVRCPSCGEETPETPRHMACECKRWDEDRANADIYTGVDTGKRIEWLGRVAEPAELLNSLGDDDTEGRLVWLARFFSEIEGRHQGAMRSFRKAEGVKKGRPLFFEGL
;
A
#
# COMPACT_ATOMS: atom_id res chain seq x y z
N MET A 1 14.06 9.20 7.12
CA MET A 1 12.89 8.75 7.92
C MET A 1 11.64 9.06 7.11
N GLY A 2 11.02 8.04 6.52
CA GLY A 2 9.78 8.22 5.77
C GLY A 2 8.66 8.54 6.75
N THR A 3 7.99 9.68 6.59
CA THR A 3 6.79 10.01 7.36
C THR A 3 5.68 9.04 6.96
N THR A 4 5.35 8.09 7.84
CA THR A 4 4.11 7.32 7.74
C THR A 4 2.97 8.32 7.68
N LEU A 5 2.20 8.30 6.60
CA LEU A 5 1.05 9.17 6.51
C LEU A 5 0.01 8.73 7.53
N VAL A 6 -0.61 9.69 8.21
CA VAL A 6 -1.73 9.45 9.14
C VAL A 6 -2.93 8.82 8.41
N ARG A 7 -2.98 8.97 7.07
CA ARG A 7 -4.02 8.41 6.20
C ARG A 7 -3.41 7.85 4.93
N CYS A 8 -3.98 6.76 4.44
CA CYS A 8 -3.63 6.21 3.15
C CYS A 8 -4.03 7.18 2.02
N PRO A 9 -3.08 7.66 1.18
CA PRO A 9 -3.35 8.58 0.08
C PRO A 9 -4.17 7.92 -1.04
N SER A 10 -4.20 6.58 -1.10
CA SER A 10 -4.92 5.82 -2.12
C SER A 10 -6.40 5.60 -1.77
N CYS A 11 -6.73 5.16 -0.54
CA CYS A 11 -8.13 4.99 -0.12
C CYS A 11 -8.71 6.19 0.65
N GLY A 12 -7.88 7.09 1.18
CA GLY A 12 -8.32 8.27 1.92
C GLY A 12 -8.84 8.00 3.34
N GLU A 13 -8.78 6.74 3.79
CA GLU A 13 -9.30 6.28 5.08
C GLU A 13 -8.48 6.79 6.28
N GLU A 14 -9.05 6.71 7.48
CA GLU A 14 -8.37 7.06 8.74
C GLU A 14 -7.29 6.05 9.18
N THR A 15 -6.97 5.09 8.31
CA THR A 15 -5.90 4.14 8.51
C THR A 15 -4.57 4.69 7.98
N PRO A 16 -3.49 4.65 8.77
CA PRO A 16 -2.17 5.03 8.28
C PRO A 16 -1.74 4.23 7.05
N GLU A 17 -0.95 4.85 6.18
CA GLU A 17 -0.33 4.11 5.07
C GLU A 17 0.87 3.30 5.60
N THR A 18 0.62 2.03 5.95
CA THR A 18 1.66 1.07 6.31
C THR A 18 1.91 0.07 5.17
N PRO A 19 3.08 -0.58 5.11
CA PRO A 19 3.31 -1.68 4.17
C PRO A 19 2.24 -2.77 4.26
N ARG A 20 1.82 -3.15 5.47
CA ARG A 20 0.71 -4.07 5.70
C ARG A 20 -0.59 -3.56 5.08
N HIS A 21 -0.94 -2.31 5.32
CA HIS A 21 -2.14 -1.72 4.76
C HIS A 21 -2.12 -1.77 3.22
N MET A 22 -0.98 -1.47 2.61
CA MET A 22 -0.81 -1.50 1.16
C MET A 22 -0.85 -2.92 0.59
N ALA A 23 -0.13 -3.86 1.20
CA ALA A 23 0.03 -5.22 0.68
C ALA A 23 -1.11 -6.17 1.04
N CYS A 24 -1.91 -5.87 2.07
CA CYS A 24 -2.89 -6.83 2.61
C CYS A 24 -4.33 -6.30 2.68
N GLU A 25 -4.53 -5.02 3.00
CA GLU A 25 -5.84 -4.56 3.51
C GLU A 25 -6.56 -3.61 2.56
N CYS A 26 -5.82 -2.68 1.98
CA CYS A 26 -6.42 -1.62 1.19
C CYS A 26 -6.85 -2.15 -0.17
N LYS A 27 -8.16 -2.13 -0.41
CA LYS A 27 -8.80 -2.59 -1.65
C LYS A 27 -8.38 -1.79 -2.88
N ARG A 28 -7.90 -0.55 -2.70
CA ARG A 28 -7.41 0.28 -3.81
C ARG A 28 -6.11 -0.23 -4.43
N TRP A 29 -5.43 -1.17 -3.78
CA TRP A 29 -4.26 -1.85 -4.31
C TRP A 29 -4.55 -3.29 -4.76
N ASP A 30 -5.82 -3.75 -4.77
CA ASP A 30 -6.15 -5.14 -5.16
C ASP A 30 -5.70 -5.48 -6.58
N GLU A 31 -5.95 -4.58 -7.53
CA GLU A 31 -5.55 -4.76 -8.93
C GLU A 31 -4.02 -4.91 -9.06
N ASP A 32 -3.27 -4.17 -8.26
CA ASP A 32 -1.81 -4.23 -8.27
C ASP A 32 -1.27 -5.52 -7.67
N ARG A 33 -1.95 -6.04 -6.64
CA ARG A 33 -1.63 -7.35 -6.08
C ARG A 33 -1.89 -8.45 -7.11
N ALA A 34 -3.02 -8.38 -7.80
CA ALA A 34 -3.34 -9.31 -8.89
C ALA A 34 -2.32 -9.22 -10.04
N ASN A 35 -1.86 -8.02 -10.39
CA ASN A 35 -0.81 -7.84 -11.41
C ASN A 35 0.53 -8.43 -10.97
N ALA A 36 0.89 -8.29 -9.69
CA ALA A 36 2.07 -8.94 -9.12
C ALA A 36 1.93 -10.46 -9.08
N ASP A 37 0.74 -10.98 -8.74
CA ASP A 37 0.40 -12.40 -8.76
C ASP A 37 0.65 -12.98 -10.18
N ILE A 38 0.08 -12.35 -11.21
CA ILE A 38 0.23 -12.75 -12.62
C ILE A 38 1.70 -12.73 -13.06
N TYR A 39 2.41 -11.64 -12.75
CA TYR A 39 3.79 -11.47 -13.20
C TYR A 39 4.75 -12.49 -12.58
N THR A 40 4.55 -12.82 -11.31
CA THR A 40 5.42 -13.74 -10.57
C THR A 40 4.98 -15.20 -10.64
N GLY A 41 3.81 -15.47 -11.23
CA GLY A 41 3.21 -16.80 -11.28
C GLY A 41 2.75 -17.29 -9.90
N VAL A 42 2.63 -16.38 -8.92
CA VAL A 42 2.14 -16.71 -7.57
C VAL A 42 0.62 -16.82 -7.62
N ASP A 43 0.10 -17.95 -7.12
CA ASP A 43 -1.34 -18.12 -6.95
C ASP A 43 -1.90 -17.14 -5.90
N THR A 44 -3.05 -16.55 -6.18
CA THR A 44 -3.72 -15.60 -5.28
C THR A 44 -4.00 -16.20 -3.91
N GLY A 45 -4.43 -17.46 -3.85
CA GLY A 45 -4.66 -18.19 -2.60
C GLY A 45 -3.36 -18.37 -1.82
N LYS A 46 -2.28 -18.74 -2.51
CA LYS A 46 -0.93 -18.85 -1.91
C LYS A 46 -0.44 -17.52 -1.34
N ARG A 47 -0.61 -16.41 -2.07
CA ARG A 47 -0.31 -15.07 -1.55
C ARG A 47 -1.11 -14.74 -0.29
N ILE A 48 -2.42 -15.00 -0.31
CA ILE A 48 -3.32 -14.72 0.83
C ILE A 48 -2.87 -15.54 2.05
N GLU A 49 -2.50 -16.80 1.86
CA GLU A 49 -1.96 -17.66 2.91
C GLU A 49 -0.67 -17.08 3.51
N TRP A 50 0.28 -16.65 2.67
CA TRP A 50 1.52 -16.03 3.12
C TRP A 50 1.25 -14.77 3.95
N LEU A 51 0.48 -13.83 3.41
CA LEU A 51 0.19 -12.54 4.05
C LEU A 51 -0.68 -12.69 5.30
N GLY A 52 -1.51 -13.73 5.38
CA GLY A 52 -2.34 -14.04 6.55
C GLY A 52 -1.55 -14.59 7.73
N ARG A 53 -0.33 -15.08 7.53
CA ARG A 53 0.54 -15.66 8.58
C ARG A 53 1.44 -14.64 9.27
N VAL A 54 1.56 -13.44 8.72
CA VAL A 54 2.49 -12.41 9.20
C VAL A 54 1.76 -11.19 9.74
N ALA A 55 2.37 -10.54 10.72
CA ALA A 55 1.90 -9.25 11.19
C ALA A 55 2.37 -8.11 10.27
N GLU A 56 3.55 -8.22 9.70
CA GLU A 56 4.07 -7.21 8.76
C GLU A 56 4.67 -7.88 7.52
N PRO A 57 4.54 -7.28 6.31
CA PRO A 57 5.10 -7.88 5.09
C PRO A 57 6.61 -8.14 5.16
N ALA A 58 7.35 -7.38 5.97
CA ALA A 58 8.78 -7.59 6.17
C ALA A 58 9.09 -8.94 6.87
N GLU A 59 8.16 -9.49 7.64
CA GLU A 59 8.33 -10.79 8.30
C GLU A 59 8.33 -11.95 7.30
N LEU A 60 7.76 -11.76 6.10
CA LEU A 60 7.87 -12.72 5.00
C LEU A 60 9.33 -12.95 4.57
N LEU A 61 10.23 -12.02 4.89
CA LEU A 61 11.65 -12.10 4.54
C LEU A 61 12.47 -12.86 5.59
N ASN A 62 11.88 -13.17 6.75
CA ASN A 62 12.56 -13.82 7.87
C ASN A 62 12.41 -15.35 7.88
N SER A 63 11.74 -15.95 6.90
CA SER A 63 11.58 -17.41 6.79
C SER A 63 12.83 -18.08 6.22
N LEU A 64 13.93 -18.13 6.98
CA LEU A 64 15.13 -18.84 6.55
C LEU A 64 14.82 -20.32 6.29
N GLY A 65 15.07 -20.78 5.05
CA GLY A 65 14.99 -22.20 4.66
C GLY A 65 13.64 -22.69 4.12
N ASP A 66 12.68 -21.79 3.88
CA ASP A 66 11.44 -22.10 3.16
C ASP A 66 11.63 -21.85 1.66
N ASP A 67 11.35 -22.85 0.82
CA ASP A 67 11.44 -22.79 -0.65
C ASP A 67 10.61 -21.61 -1.22
N ASP A 68 9.60 -21.14 -0.48
CA ASP A 68 8.76 -20.01 -0.88
C ASP A 68 9.35 -18.62 -0.59
N THR A 69 10.49 -18.52 0.10
CA THR A 69 11.07 -17.23 0.52
C THR A 69 11.44 -16.36 -0.67
N GLU A 70 12.04 -16.95 -1.71
CA GLU A 70 12.36 -16.26 -2.96
C GLU A 70 11.09 -15.76 -3.66
N GLY A 71 10.04 -16.60 -3.72
CA GLY A 71 8.76 -16.22 -4.31
C GLY A 71 8.11 -15.03 -3.60
N ARG A 72 8.13 -15.01 -2.26
CA ARG A 72 7.62 -13.88 -1.44
C ARG A 72 8.41 -12.61 -1.70
N LEU A 73 9.74 -12.70 -1.75
CA LEU A 73 10.65 -11.58 -2.04
C LEU A 73 10.37 -10.97 -3.41
N VAL A 74 10.34 -11.80 -4.45
CA VAL A 74 10.11 -11.37 -5.83
C VAL A 74 8.72 -10.75 -5.96
N TRP A 75 7.70 -11.33 -5.31
CA TRP A 75 6.35 -10.77 -5.31
C TRP A 75 6.28 -9.39 -4.64
N LEU A 76 6.85 -9.24 -3.43
CA LEU A 76 6.86 -7.96 -2.72
C LEU A 76 7.61 -6.89 -3.52
N ALA A 77 8.78 -7.22 -4.06
CA ALA A 77 9.55 -6.31 -4.88
C ALA A 77 8.75 -5.87 -6.12
N ARG A 78 8.12 -6.82 -6.81
CA ARG A 78 7.32 -6.53 -8.00
C ARG A 78 6.14 -5.62 -7.67
N PHE A 79 5.39 -5.93 -6.62
CA PHE A 79 4.27 -5.13 -6.16
C PHE A 79 4.71 -3.68 -5.86
N PHE A 80 5.73 -3.49 -5.04
CA PHE A 80 6.17 -2.14 -4.67
C PHE A 80 6.73 -1.34 -5.85
N SER A 81 7.45 -1.99 -6.78
CA SER A 81 7.94 -1.31 -7.98
C SER A 81 6.81 -0.87 -8.92
N GLU A 82 5.77 -1.69 -9.10
CA GLU A 82 4.64 -1.35 -9.98
C GLU A 82 3.77 -0.21 -9.43
N ILE A 83 3.58 -0.18 -8.11
CA ILE A 83 2.73 0.84 -7.50
C ILE A 83 3.45 2.18 -7.32
N GLU A 84 4.77 2.25 -7.37
CA GLU A 84 5.54 3.46 -7.04
C GLU A 84 5.04 4.69 -7.80
N GLY A 85 4.87 4.60 -9.13
CA GLY A 85 4.41 5.73 -9.93
C GLY A 85 3.01 6.24 -9.54
N ARG A 86 2.07 5.32 -9.33
CA ARG A 86 0.69 5.64 -8.91
C ARG A 86 0.63 6.13 -7.47
N HIS A 87 1.43 5.54 -6.58
CA HIS A 87 1.60 5.98 -5.20
C HIS A 87 2.11 7.41 -5.14
N GLN A 88 3.16 7.75 -5.89
CA GLN A 88 3.64 9.13 -6.00
C GLN A 88 2.56 10.07 -6.58
N GLY A 89 1.73 9.59 -7.50
CA GLY A 89 0.55 10.30 -8.00
C GLY A 89 -0.48 10.60 -6.90
N ALA A 90 -0.88 9.58 -6.15
CA ALA A 90 -1.81 9.70 -5.03
C ALA A 90 -1.28 10.64 -3.94
N MET A 91 0.02 10.54 -3.61
CA MET A 91 0.71 11.42 -2.69
C MET A 91 0.64 12.90 -3.09
N ARG A 92 0.84 13.22 -4.38
CA ARG A 92 0.74 14.60 -4.89
C ARG A 92 -0.67 15.15 -4.72
N SER A 93 -1.68 14.37 -5.09
CA SER A 93 -3.10 14.75 -4.96
C SER A 93 -3.49 14.95 -3.50
N PHE A 94 -3.07 14.04 -2.62
CA PHE A 94 -3.32 14.10 -1.18
C PHE A 94 -2.73 15.37 -0.56
N ARG A 95 -1.45 15.67 -0.83
CA ARG A 95 -0.79 16.90 -0.34
C ARG A 95 -1.49 18.17 -0.82
N LYS A 96 -1.96 18.19 -2.08
CA LYS A 96 -2.73 19.32 -2.62
C LYS A 96 -4.06 19.50 -1.86
N ALA A 97 -4.80 18.40 -1.61
CA ALA A 97 -6.06 18.45 -0.87
C ALA A 97 -5.87 18.92 0.58
N GLU A 98 -4.84 18.43 1.28
CA GLU A 98 -4.51 18.87 2.64
C GLU A 98 -4.08 20.35 2.70
N GLY A 99 -3.34 20.83 1.70
CA GLY A 99 -3.00 22.25 1.56
C GLY A 99 -4.24 23.14 1.38
N VAL A 100 -5.20 22.70 0.57
CA VAL A 100 -6.48 23.44 0.35
C VAL A 100 -7.31 23.50 1.63
N LYS A 101 -7.37 22.43 2.42
CA LYS A 101 -8.09 22.42 3.72
C LYS A 101 -7.48 23.41 4.71
N LYS A 102 -6.16 23.55 4.75
CA LYS A 102 -5.47 24.53 5.60
C LYS A 102 -5.58 25.98 5.09
N GLY A 103 -5.80 26.16 3.79
CA GLY A 103 -5.79 27.46 3.12
C GLY A 103 -7.14 28.14 2.92
N ARG A 104 -8.27 27.53 3.30
CA ARG A 104 -9.60 28.15 3.16
C ARG A 104 -10.08 28.69 4.52
N PRO A 105 -10.08 30.03 4.75
CA PRO A 105 -10.89 30.58 5.84
C PRO A 105 -12.36 30.31 5.50
N LEU A 106 -13.08 29.68 6.43
CA LEU A 106 -14.53 29.57 6.38
C LEU A 106 -15.13 30.97 6.63
N PHE A 107 -15.19 31.81 5.60
CA PHE A 107 -16.15 32.90 5.59
C PHE A 107 -17.47 32.32 5.09
N PHE A 108 -18.31 31.88 6.02
CA PHE A 108 -19.74 31.91 5.78
C PHE A 108 -20.16 33.37 5.95
N GLU A 109 -20.31 34.08 4.83
CA GLU A 109 -21.08 35.31 4.80
C GLU A 109 -22.51 34.95 5.20
N GLY A 110 -22.89 35.33 6.42
CA GLY A 110 -24.28 35.66 6.67
C GLY A 110 -24.55 37.01 6.01
N LEU A 111 -25.41 37.00 4.99
CA LEU A 111 -26.24 38.12 4.54
C LEU A 111 -27.34 37.59 3.62
#